data_AF-A0A7S1ZDS3-F1
#
_entry.id   AF-A0A7S1ZDS3-F1
#
_cell.length_a   1.000
_cell.length_b   1.000
_cell.length_c   1.000
_cell.angle_alpha   90.00
_cell.angle_beta   90.00
_cell.angle_gamma   90.00
#
_symmetry.space_group_name_H-M   'P 1'
#
loop_
_entity.id
_entity.type
_entity.pdbx_description
1 polymer ?
#
loop_
_entity_poly.entity_id
_entity_poly.type
_entity_poly.pdbx_seq_one_letter_code
_entity_poly.pdbx_strand_id
1 'polypeptide(L)'
;GNSVNGGIVEGVWVFHRHGDRTPSRPLASSSASSFSSSHESWDETPEARFWSTVVPPGRSVHKALSVRFPTSVHPSNPSNFLDSKRWPYGCLTYRGMDQMRTAGRRCAVRYGRIGHQVELVGPSSPPTPLGGGGGGGGDGDDPPPCLTDHWDVTSNSTNYLRTIKSAQCFLDGLVGGMTTEGSDPRKMDWDALANGAAAASGGKQQRHRPVATVRVRDRATDTLNAFDRDPALMSSLVSEVVDSPRFLRIDGAAAPLAARLANHLPGLAGCKQAFPSPSGINWIHAADHFVCRSSHGVPYSSYTDSAMAG
;
A
#
# COMPACT_ATOMS: atom_id res chain seq x y z
N GLY A 1 -17.21 21.10 -1.01
CA GLY A 1 -16.68 22.44 -1.29
C GLY A 1 -15.96 22.91 -0.06
N ASN A 2 -14.66 23.11 -0.14
CA ASN A 2 -13.90 23.80 0.90
C ASN A 2 -13.82 25.27 0.47
N SER A 3 -14.75 26.08 0.96
CA SER A 3 -14.59 27.54 0.91
C SER A 3 -13.46 27.87 1.89
N VAL A 4 -12.25 28.02 1.36
CA VAL A 4 -11.18 28.72 2.08
C VAL A 4 -11.54 30.21 1.99
N ASN A 5 -11.76 30.85 3.14
CA ASN A 5 -12.04 32.28 3.28
C ASN A 5 -10.83 33.14 2.90
N GLY A 6 -10.37 33.07 1.64
CA GLY A 6 -9.19 33.79 1.16
C GLY A 6 -7.86 33.33 1.78
N GLY A 7 -7.83 32.21 2.49
CA GLY A 7 -6.61 31.67 3.10
C GLY A 7 -5.70 30.96 2.08
N ILE A 8 -4.38 31.13 2.24
CA ILE A 8 -3.35 30.45 1.44
C ILE A 8 -3.10 29.05 2.03
N VAL A 9 -3.04 28.02 1.18
CA VAL A 9 -2.62 26.68 1.59
C VAL A 9 -1.12 26.56 1.41
N GLU A 10 -0.37 26.61 2.51
CA GLU A 10 1.10 26.54 2.50
C GLU A 10 1.64 25.10 2.46
N GLY A 11 0.81 24.11 2.79
CA GLY A 11 1.25 22.72 2.85
C GLY A 11 0.11 21.71 2.93
N VAL A 12 0.39 20.50 2.46
CA VAL A 12 -0.55 19.36 2.50
C VAL A 12 0.20 18.14 3.04
N TRP A 13 -0.32 17.55 4.12
CA TRP A 13 0.22 16.32 4.70
C TRP A 13 -0.77 15.18 4.47
N VAL A 14 -0.32 14.14 3.76
CA VAL A 14 -1.14 12.96 3.45
C VAL A 14 -0.57 11.75 4.18
N PHE A 15 -1.38 11.18 5.06
CA PHE A 15 -1.08 9.91 5.72
C PHE A 15 -2.02 8.84 5.17
N HIS A 16 -1.46 7.77 4.61
CA HIS A 16 -2.23 6.67 4.07
C HIS A 16 -1.62 5.33 4.47
N ARG A 17 -2.45 4.29 4.53
CA ARG A 17 -1.97 2.90 4.58
C ARG A 17 -1.57 2.44 3.17
N HIS A 18 -0.91 1.29 3.10
CA HIS A 18 -0.72 0.63 1.81
C HIS A 18 -2.09 0.24 1.19
N GLY A 19 -2.12 0.01 -0.12
CA GLY A 19 -3.31 -0.54 -0.79
C GLY A 19 -3.57 -2.00 -0.41
N ASP A 20 -4.59 -2.61 -1.02
CA ASP A 20 -4.93 -4.02 -0.85
C ASP A 20 -3.71 -4.93 -1.05
N ARG A 21 -3.60 -5.94 -0.19
CA ARG A 21 -2.52 -6.93 -0.20
C ARG A 21 -3.06 -8.32 0.00
N THR A 22 -2.21 -9.31 -0.21
CA THR A 22 -2.47 -10.69 0.20
C THR A 22 -2.45 -10.82 1.73
N PRO A 23 -3.09 -11.85 2.30
CA PRO A 23 -2.99 -12.16 3.73
C PRO A 23 -1.53 -12.27 4.15
N SER A 24 -1.22 -11.94 5.40
CA SER A 24 0.15 -11.97 5.94
C SER A 24 0.72 -13.39 6.09
N ARG A 25 -0.14 -14.42 6.05
CA ARG A 25 0.19 -15.84 6.12
C ARG A 25 -1.00 -16.69 5.59
N PRO A 26 -0.76 -17.94 5.18
CA PRO A 26 -1.83 -18.90 4.95
C PRO A 26 -2.50 -19.29 6.27
N LEU A 27 -3.81 -19.47 6.24
CA LEU A 27 -4.57 -20.00 7.38
C LEU A 27 -5.44 -21.22 7.02
N ALA A 28 -5.64 -21.49 5.73
CA ALA A 28 -6.59 -22.51 5.29
C ALA A 28 -6.03 -23.94 5.36
N SER A 29 -4.72 -24.12 5.26
CA SER A 29 -4.10 -25.45 5.28
C SER A 29 -3.71 -25.87 6.70
N SER A 30 -3.96 -27.13 7.04
CA SER A 30 -3.45 -27.79 8.24
C SER A 30 -1.91 -27.80 8.31
N SER A 31 -1.22 -27.71 7.18
CA SER A 31 0.24 -27.54 7.14
C SER A 31 0.74 -26.17 7.63
N ALA A 32 -0.16 -25.20 7.85
CA ALA A 32 0.21 -23.85 8.29
C ALA A 32 0.78 -23.81 9.73
N SER A 33 0.56 -24.83 10.55
CA SER A 33 1.21 -24.96 11.88
C SER A 33 2.70 -25.20 11.78
N SER A 34 3.17 -25.78 10.67
CA SER A 34 4.56 -26.13 10.41
C SER A 34 5.27 -25.01 9.65
N PHE A 35 5.06 -23.75 10.06
CA PHE A 35 5.74 -22.58 9.50
C PHE A 35 7.24 -22.63 9.84
N SER A 36 7.96 -23.53 9.17
CA SER A 36 9.40 -23.53 9.09
C SER A 36 9.80 -22.41 8.13
N SER A 37 10.78 -21.60 8.52
CA SER A 37 11.37 -20.57 7.67
C SER A 37 12.07 -21.11 6.42
N SER A 38 12.09 -22.43 6.21
CA SER A 38 12.55 -23.05 4.96
C SER A 38 11.57 -22.73 3.83
N HIS A 39 12.08 -22.06 2.81
CA HIS A 39 11.35 -21.45 1.70
C HIS A 39 10.69 -22.47 0.73
N GLU A 40 10.81 -23.77 0.99
CA GLU A 40 10.68 -24.82 -0.04
C GLU A 40 9.28 -25.44 -0.21
N SER A 41 8.25 -25.13 0.59
CA SER A 41 6.95 -25.82 0.46
C SER A 41 5.69 -24.94 0.30
N TRP A 42 5.82 -23.63 0.12
CA TRP A 42 4.66 -22.73 0.06
C TRP A 42 3.96 -22.72 -1.31
N ASP A 43 4.74 -22.91 -2.37
CA ASP A 43 4.33 -22.64 -3.76
C ASP A 43 3.28 -23.64 -4.28
N GLU A 44 3.00 -24.70 -3.52
CA GLU A 44 2.15 -25.80 -3.98
C GLU A 44 0.71 -25.75 -3.44
N THR A 45 0.41 -24.89 -2.46
CA THR A 45 -0.97 -24.81 -1.95
C THR A 45 -1.89 -24.10 -2.95
N PRO A 46 -3.15 -24.55 -3.13
CA PRO A 46 -4.12 -23.86 -3.97
C PRO A 46 -4.31 -22.38 -3.59
N GLU A 47 -4.28 -22.06 -2.29
CA GLU A 47 -4.36 -20.69 -1.77
C GLU A 47 -3.14 -19.86 -2.21
N ALA A 48 -1.91 -20.38 -2.07
CA ALA A 48 -0.71 -19.68 -2.51
C ALA A 48 -0.74 -19.42 -4.01
N ARG A 49 -1.08 -20.44 -4.83
CA ARG A 49 -1.17 -20.28 -6.29
C ARG A 49 -2.14 -19.17 -6.68
N PHE A 50 -3.33 -19.14 -6.04
CA PHE A 50 -4.28 -18.06 -6.26
C PHE A 50 -3.66 -16.69 -5.91
N TRP A 51 -3.08 -16.53 -4.73
CA TRP A 51 -2.49 -15.26 -4.30
C TRP A 51 -1.33 -14.82 -5.19
N SER A 52 -0.56 -15.76 -5.74
CA SER A 52 0.49 -15.48 -6.71
C SER A 52 -0.05 -14.89 -8.03
N THR A 53 -1.29 -15.19 -8.43
CA THR A 53 -1.89 -14.60 -9.65
C THR A 53 -2.28 -13.13 -9.49
N VAL A 54 -2.46 -12.64 -8.26
CA VAL A 54 -2.89 -11.25 -8.00
C VAL A 54 -1.73 -10.34 -7.55
N VAL A 55 -0.52 -10.89 -7.45
CA VAL A 55 0.68 -10.19 -7.00
C VAL A 55 1.68 -10.09 -8.16
N PRO A 56 2.30 -8.92 -8.39
CA PRO A 56 3.36 -8.81 -9.39
C PRO A 56 4.53 -9.74 -9.09
N PRO A 57 5.11 -10.40 -10.10
CA PRO A 57 6.22 -11.33 -9.88
C PRO A 57 7.45 -10.61 -9.34
N GLY A 58 7.90 -11.04 -8.16
CA GLY A 58 9.13 -10.57 -7.52
C GLY A 58 9.17 -9.05 -7.25
N ARG A 59 10.26 -8.40 -7.69
CA ARG A 59 10.51 -6.97 -7.49
C ARG A 59 10.37 -6.14 -8.77
N SER A 60 9.78 -6.69 -9.83
CA SER A 60 9.77 -6.09 -11.17
C SER A 60 9.10 -4.70 -11.20
N VAL A 61 7.88 -4.59 -10.66
CA VAL A 61 7.14 -3.32 -10.61
C VAL A 61 7.87 -2.28 -9.74
N HIS A 62 8.44 -2.70 -8.62
CA HIS A 62 9.23 -1.79 -7.78
C HIS A 62 10.46 -1.26 -8.53
N LYS A 63 11.19 -2.11 -9.26
CA LYS A 63 12.32 -1.68 -10.11
C LYS A 63 11.87 -0.69 -11.17
N ALA A 64 10.77 -0.98 -11.86
CA ALA A 64 10.21 -0.11 -12.90
C ALA A 64 9.83 1.27 -12.34
N LEU A 65 9.07 1.30 -11.25
CA LEU A 65 8.67 2.56 -10.59
C LEU A 65 9.87 3.32 -10.01
N SER A 66 10.93 2.63 -9.58
CA SER A 66 12.12 3.27 -9.02
C SER A 66 12.93 4.08 -10.02
N VAL A 67 12.71 3.89 -11.33
CA VAL A 67 13.30 4.76 -12.36
C VAL A 67 12.82 6.20 -12.19
N ARG A 68 11.54 6.39 -11.86
CA ARG A 68 10.91 7.71 -11.72
C ARG A 68 10.79 8.16 -10.25
N PHE A 69 10.59 7.18 -9.37
CA PHE A 69 10.39 7.37 -7.92
C PHE A 69 11.43 6.55 -7.14
N PRO A 70 12.72 6.91 -7.20
CA PRO A 70 13.78 6.15 -6.57
C PRO A 70 13.53 6.01 -5.07
N THR A 71 14.02 4.89 -4.53
CA THR A 71 13.92 4.61 -3.10
C THR A 71 15.26 4.89 -2.44
N SER A 72 15.24 5.70 -1.38
CA SER A 72 16.42 6.01 -0.56
C SER A 72 16.22 5.37 0.81
N VAL A 73 16.91 4.26 1.06
CA VAL A 73 16.82 3.52 2.32
C VAL A 73 18.00 3.90 3.20
N HIS A 74 17.70 4.37 4.41
CA HIS A 74 18.73 4.71 5.38
C HIS A 74 19.59 3.49 5.71
N PRO A 75 20.93 3.60 5.81
CA PRO A 75 21.85 2.46 6.01
C PRO A 75 21.61 1.62 7.27
N SER A 76 20.95 2.17 8.29
CA SER A 76 20.57 1.42 9.50
C SER A 76 19.47 0.38 9.27
N ASN A 77 18.77 0.47 8.14
CA ASN A 77 17.79 -0.52 7.74
C ASN A 77 18.47 -1.71 7.04
N PRO A 78 17.90 -2.93 7.14
CA PRO A 78 18.38 -4.04 6.34
C PRO A 78 18.31 -3.69 4.84
N SER A 79 19.31 -4.17 4.09
CA SER A 79 19.38 -3.99 2.63
C SER A 79 18.20 -4.62 1.87
N ASN A 80 17.47 -5.53 2.53
CA ASN A 80 16.24 -6.12 2.05
C ASN A 80 15.03 -5.59 2.82
N PHE A 81 13.91 -5.48 2.12
CA PHE A 81 12.62 -5.15 2.72
C PHE A 81 12.15 -6.24 3.69
N LEU A 82 11.52 -5.82 4.80
CA LEU A 82 11.16 -6.72 5.90
C LEU A 82 10.15 -7.82 5.51
N ASP A 83 9.36 -7.60 4.45
CA ASP A 83 8.33 -8.51 3.95
C ASP A 83 8.73 -9.29 2.69
N SER A 84 9.95 -9.13 2.16
CA SER A 84 10.30 -9.74 0.86
C SER A 84 10.47 -11.26 0.90
N LYS A 85 10.48 -11.89 2.07
CA LYS A 85 10.69 -13.34 2.26
C LYS A 85 9.38 -14.13 2.41
N ARG A 86 8.23 -13.48 2.30
CA ARG A 86 6.92 -14.09 2.58
C ARG A 86 6.09 -14.37 1.34
N TRP A 87 6.70 -14.38 0.16
CA TRP A 87 5.95 -14.52 -1.09
C TRP A 87 5.09 -15.80 -1.09
N PRO A 88 3.82 -15.75 -1.55
CA PRO A 88 3.07 -14.58 -2.05
C PRO A 88 2.35 -13.76 -0.96
N TYR A 89 2.47 -14.13 0.31
CA TYR A 89 1.80 -13.54 1.47
C TYR A 89 2.38 -12.19 1.91
N GLY A 90 1.50 -11.29 2.37
CA GLY A 90 1.84 -9.93 2.78
C GLY A 90 2.23 -8.98 1.63
N CYS A 91 2.13 -9.43 0.38
CA CYS A 91 2.51 -8.68 -0.80
C CYS A 91 1.39 -7.75 -1.27
N LEU A 92 1.74 -6.52 -1.68
CA LEU A 92 0.82 -5.61 -2.37
C LEU A 92 0.35 -6.21 -3.70
N THR A 93 -0.96 -6.21 -3.95
CA THR A 93 -1.58 -6.78 -5.16
C THR A 93 -1.72 -5.74 -6.27
N TYR A 94 -2.05 -6.17 -7.50
CA TYR A 94 -2.41 -5.26 -8.60
C TYR A 94 -3.52 -4.28 -8.20
N ARG A 95 -4.56 -4.80 -7.56
CA ARG A 95 -5.66 -4.00 -7.02
C ARG A 95 -5.17 -2.95 -6.02
N GLY A 96 -4.29 -3.32 -5.10
CA GLY A 96 -3.71 -2.38 -4.15
C GLY A 96 -2.89 -1.28 -4.82
N MET A 97 -2.16 -1.60 -5.88
CA MET A 97 -1.42 -0.59 -6.66
C MET A 97 -2.37 0.39 -7.37
N ASP A 98 -3.45 -0.11 -7.98
CA ASP A 98 -4.46 0.73 -8.63
C ASP A 98 -5.20 1.65 -7.64
N GLN A 99 -5.51 1.15 -6.44
CA GLN A 99 -6.08 1.95 -5.37
C GLN A 99 -5.17 3.14 -5.01
N MET A 100 -3.88 2.87 -4.84
CA MET A 100 -2.91 3.90 -4.48
C MET A 100 -2.70 4.92 -5.60
N ARG A 101 -2.62 4.46 -6.86
CA ARG A 101 -2.57 5.34 -8.02
C ARG A 101 -3.82 6.22 -8.12
N THR A 102 -4.99 5.65 -7.90
CA THR A 102 -6.26 6.39 -7.89
C THR A 102 -6.29 7.43 -6.77
N ALA A 103 -5.81 7.08 -5.57
CA ALA A 103 -5.70 8.02 -4.45
C ALA A 103 -4.75 9.18 -4.77
N GLY A 104 -3.61 8.91 -5.40
CA GLY A 104 -2.69 9.93 -5.91
C GLY A 104 -3.35 10.88 -6.89
N ARG A 105 -4.08 10.36 -7.89
CA ARG A 105 -4.81 11.19 -8.87
C ARG A 105 -5.86 12.08 -8.23
N ARG A 106 -6.62 11.55 -7.25
CA ARG A 106 -7.60 12.35 -6.51
C ARG A 106 -6.92 13.49 -5.76
N CYS A 107 -5.73 13.25 -5.20
CA CYS A 107 -4.93 14.30 -4.58
C CYS A 107 -4.44 15.33 -5.61
N ALA A 108 -3.97 14.88 -6.77
CA ALA A 108 -3.54 15.77 -7.86
C ALA A 108 -4.67 16.71 -8.31
N VAL A 109 -5.86 16.17 -8.56
CA VAL A 109 -7.06 16.96 -8.94
C VAL A 109 -7.44 17.95 -7.84
N ARG A 110 -7.38 17.52 -6.58
CA ARG A 110 -7.78 18.35 -5.44
C ARG A 110 -6.80 19.50 -5.18
N TYR A 111 -5.51 19.24 -5.22
CA TYR A 111 -4.47 20.18 -4.77
C TYR A 111 -3.78 20.92 -5.93
N GLY A 112 -3.84 20.40 -7.15
CA GLY A 112 -3.33 21.09 -8.35
C GLY A 112 -4.01 22.43 -8.57
N ARG A 113 -5.33 22.51 -8.32
CA ARG A 113 -6.10 23.76 -8.47
C ARG A 113 -5.75 24.83 -7.43
N ILE A 114 -5.18 24.43 -6.29
CA ILE A 114 -4.93 25.34 -5.17
C ILE A 114 -3.59 26.07 -5.34
N GLY A 115 -2.60 25.42 -5.97
CA GLY A 115 -1.28 26.03 -6.20
C GLY A 115 -1.32 27.34 -6.99
N HIS A 116 -2.29 27.49 -7.89
CA HIS A 116 -2.45 28.69 -8.74
C HIS A 116 -3.00 29.92 -8.02
N GLN A 117 -3.51 29.80 -6.79
CA GLN A 117 -4.13 30.93 -6.09
C GLN A 117 -3.11 31.91 -5.49
N VAL A 118 -1.82 31.55 -5.46
CA VAL A 118 -0.76 32.37 -4.86
C VAL A 118 -0.33 33.53 -5.76
N GLU A 119 -0.44 33.42 -7.08
CA GLU A 119 0.07 34.44 -8.02
C GLU A 119 -0.93 35.57 -8.34
N LEU A 120 -2.20 35.44 -7.98
CA LEU A 120 -3.23 36.45 -8.31
C LEU A 120 -3.30 37.62 -7.33
N VAL A 121 -2.47 37.64 -6.28
CA VAL A 121 -2.36 38.78 -5.34
C VAL A 121 -1.16 39.66 -5.72
N GLY A 122 -1.07 40.03 -6.99
CA GLY A 122 -0.23 41.15 -7.43
C GLY A 122 -0.91 42.49 -7.10
N PRO A 123 -0.17 43.54 -6.74
CA PRO A 123 -0.77 44.85 -6.44
C PRO A 123 -1.35 45.48 -7.72
N SER A 124 -2.67 45.74 -7.69
CA SER A 124 -3.35 46.77 -8.48
C SER A 124 -3.47 46.62 -10.02
N SER A 125 -3.87 45.44 -10.50
CA SER A 125 -4.65 45.40 -11.76
C SER A 125 -6.13 45.36 -11.39
N PRO A 126 -6.94 46.37 -11.78
CA PRO A 126 -8.38 46.34 -11.50
C PRO A 126 -9.00 45.08 -12.10
N PRO A 127 -9.96 44.44 -11.41
CA PRO A 127 -10.63 43.25 -11.93
C PRO A 127 -11.32 43.61 -13.24
N THR A 128 -10.81 43.11 -14.36
CA THR A 128 -11.54 43.15 -15.63
C THR A 128 -12.86 42.44 -15.38
N PRO A 129 -14.02 43.08 -15.65
CA PRO A 129 -15.31 42.47 -15.40
C PRO A 129 -15.34 41.12 -16.12
N LEU A 130 -15.64 40.05 -15.36
CA LEU A 130 -15.96 38.74 -15.91
C LEU A 130 -17.20 38.90 -16.77
N GLY A 131 -16.99 39.27 -18.03
CA GLY A 131 -17.98 39.24 -19.06
C GLY A 131 -18.46 37.80 -19.19
N GLY A 132 -19.63 37.53 -18.61
CA GLY A 132 -20.41 36.37 -18.98
C GLY A 132 -20.75 36.48 -20.46
N GLY A 133 -20.17 35.63 -21.29
CA GLY A 133 -20.50 35.60 -22.70
C GLY A 133 -19.44 34.91 -23.54
N GLY A 134 -19.77 33.72 -24.05
CA GLY A 134 -19.12 33.16 -25.21
C GLY A 134 -18.70 31.71 -25.02
N GLY A 135 -19.59 30.78 -25.35
CA GLY A 135 -19.23 29.39 -25.65
C GLY A 135 -18.41 29.32 -26.95
N GLY A 136 -17.18 29.82 -26.90
CA GLY A 136 -16.17 29.61 -27.93
C GLY A 136 -15.39 28.35 -27.59
N GLY A 137 -15.66 27.27 -28.32
CA GLY A 137 -14.86 26.04 -28.33
C GLY A 137 -13.47 26.30 -28.91
N GLY A 138 -12.65 27.06 -28.19
CA GLY A 138 -11.22 27.07 -28.40
C GLY A 138 -10.68 25.81 -27.75
N ASP A 139 -10.43 24.80 -28.57
CA ASP A 139 -9.58 23.64 -28.27
C ASP A 139 -8.14 24.12 -28.04
N GLY A 140 -7.94 24.92 -27.00
CA GLY A 140 -6.63 25.24 -26.47
C GLY A 140 -6.10 23.98 -25.81
N ASP A 141 -5.43 23.14 -26.60
CA ASP A 141 -4.74 21.90 -26.22
C ASP A 141 -3.57 22.12 -25.24
N ASP A 142 -3.53 23.25 -24.52
CA ASP A 142 -2.52 23.47 -23.50
C ASP A 142 -2.73 22.44 -22.38
N PRO A 143 -1.75 21.57 -22.13
CA PRO A 143 -1.90 20.51 -21.15
C PRO A 143 -2.14 21.16 -19.78
N PRO A 144 -3.03 20.58 -18.95
CA PRO A 144 -3.24 21.10 -17.61
C PRO A 144 -1.89 21.16 -16.86
N PRO A 145 -1.61 22.25 -16.12
CA PRO A 145 -0.36 22.43 -15.41
C PRO A 145 -0.07 21.25 -14.48
N CYS A 146 1.19 20.84 -14.40
CA CYS A 146 1.59 19.70 -13.61
C CYS A 146 1.58 20.08 -12.12
N LEU A 147 1.17 19.15 -11.24
CA LEU A 147 1.19 19.39 -9.80
C LEU A 147 2.58 19.85 -9.31
N THR A 148 3.64 19.31 -9.89
CA THR A 148 5.03 19.60 -9.49
C THR A 148 5.52 20.97 -9.92
N ASP A 149 4.75 21.70 -10.73
CA ASP A 149 5.08 23.08 -11.10
C ASP A 149 4.81 24.04 -9.92
N HIS A 150 4.00 23.60 -8.95
CA HIS A 150 3.56 24.43 -7.82
C HIS A 150 3.81 23.80 -6.45
N TRP A 151 4.15 22.50 -6.40
CA TRP A 151 4.31 21.78 -5.16
C TRP A 151 5.63 21.02 -5.10
N ASP A 152 6.39 21.27 -4.04
CA ASP A 152 7.50 20.41 -3.63
C ASP A 152 6.95 19.13 -2.99
N VAL A 153 7.24 17.98 -3.61
CA VAL A 153 6.74 16.68 -3.14
C VAL A 153 7.82 15.93 -2.37
N THR A 154 7.53 15.64 -1.09
CA THR A 154 8.34 14.74 -0.27
C THR A 154 7.56 13.49 0.10
N SER A 155 8.24 12.35 0.19
CA SER A 155 7.61 11.06 0.49
C SER A 155 8.46 10.26 1.48
N ASN A 156 7.80 9.75 2.53
CA ASN A 156 8.41 8.87 3.52
C ASN A 156 7.60 7.57 3.63
N SER A 157 8.28 6.44 3.79
CA SER A 157 7.67 5.12 3.96
C SER A 157 8.41 4.31 5.02
N THR A 158 7.71 3.36 5.63
CA THR A 158 8.32 2.27 6.41
C THR A 158 9.13 1.33 5.50
N ASN A 159 10.01 0.49 6.09
CA ASN A 159 10.86 -0.46 5.37
C ASN A 159 10.16 -1.76 4.94
N TYR A 160 8.96 -1.64 4.36
CA TYR A 160 8.21 -2.77 3.78
C TYR A 160 8.02 -2.52 2.29
N LEU A 161 8.26 -3.55 1.47
CA LEU A 161 8.12 -3.45 0.03
C LEU A 161 6.69 -3.07 -0.36
N ARG A 162 5.68 -3.58 0.36
CA ARG A 162 4.28 -3.19 0.11
C ARG A 162 4.01 -1.71 0.34
N THR A 163 4.63 -1.08 1.34
CA THR A 163 4.41 0.35 1.64
C THR A 163 5.20 1.23 0.69
N ILE A 164 6.42 0.84 0.33
CA ILE A 164 7.23 1.52 -0.69
C ILE A 164 6.54 1.47 -2.05
N LYS A 165 6.10 0.30 -2.51
CA LYS A 165 5.33 0.19 -3.76
C LYS A 165 4.05 1.02 -3.71
N SER A 166 3.34 1.02 -2.59
CA SER A 166 2.14 1.86 -2.42
C SER A 166 2.45 3.35 -2.56
N ALA A 167 3.54 3.83 -1.94
CA ALA A 167 3.98 5.21 -2.07
C ALA A 167 4.39 5.55 -3.51
N GLN A 168 5.11 4.64 -4.19
CA GLN A 168 5.48 4.81 -5.59
C GLN A 168 4.25 4.87 -6.52
N CYS A 169 3.26 3.98 -6.34
CA CYS A 169 2.00 4.02 -7.08
C CYS A 169 1.19 5.29 -6.78
N PHE A 170 1.17 5.74 -5.53
CA PHE A 170 0.54 7.01 -5.16
C PHE A 170 1.21 8.19 -5.86
N LEU A 171 2.54 8.26 -5.84
CA LEU A 171 3.30 9.30 -6.53
C LEU A 171 3.07 9.25 -8.04
N ASP A 172 3.01 8.07 -8.65
CA ASP A 172 2.67 7.89 -10.06
C ASP A 172 1.31 8.50 -10.41
N GLY A 173 0.30 8.24 -9.56
CA GLY A 173 -1.01 8.87 -9.70
C GLY A 173 -1.00 10.38 -9.45
N LEU A 174 -0.15 10.84 -8.53
CA LEU A 174 -0.07 12.23 -8.09
C LEU A 174 0.55 13.15 -9.14
N VAL A 175 1.63 12.71 -9.81
CA VAL A 175 2.39 13.54 -10.76
C VAL A 175 2.07 13.25 -12.23
N GLY A 176 1.01 12.47 -12.50
CA GLY A 176 0.62 12.11 -13.87
C GLY A 176 1.63 11.20 -14.57
N GLY A 177 1.80 9.97 -14.07
CA GLY A 177 2.77 9.02 -14.59
C GLY A 177 2.28 8.06 -15.69
N MET A 178 3.24 7.62 -16.53
CA MET A 178 3.17 6.64 -17.64
C MET A 178 1.76 6.15 -18.02
N THR A 179 0.91 7.03 -18.54
CA THR A 179 -0.13 6.55 -19.45
C THR A 179 0.56 6.46 -20.80
N THR A 180 0.86 5.25 -21.26
CA THR A 180 1.14 5.06 -22.68
C THR A 180 -0.06 5.62 -23.43
N GLU A 181 0.20 6.51 -24.39
CA GLU A 181 -0.85 7.06 -25.25
C GLU A 181 -1.73 5.91 -25.76
N GLY A 182 -3.02 5.95 -25.43
CA GLY A 182 -4.01 4.92 -25.83
C GLY A 182 -4.33 3.83 -24.81
N SER A 183 -3.65 3.72 -23.67
CA SER A 183 -4.09 2.82 -22.58
C SER A 183 -5.25 3.43 -21.79
N ASP A 184 -6.25 2.63 -21.38
CA ASP A 184 -7.32 3.12 -20.50
C ASP A 184 -6.64 3.72 -19.25
N PRO A 185 -6.77 5.04 -19.01
CA PRO A 185 -6.10 5.67 -17.89
C PRO A 185 -6.49 5.00 -16.57
N ARG A 186 -7.65 4.33 -16.50
CA ARG A 186 -8.14 3.63 -15.30
C ARG A 186 -7.47 2.29 -15.04
N LYS A 187 -6.75 1.69 -15.99
CA LYS A 187 -6.14 0.36 -15.82
C LYS A 187 -4.69 0.35 -16.29
N MET A 188 -3.75 0.26 -15.35
CA MET A 188 -2.34 0.10 -15.71
C MET A 188 -2.07 -1.35 -16.06
N ASP A 189 -1.40 -1.59 -17.17
CA ASP A 189 -0.78 -2.88 -17.43
C ASP A 189 0.53 -2.97 -16.64
N TRP A 190 0.41 -3.42 -15.40
CA TRP A 190 1.53 -3.57 -14.47
C TRP A 190 2.55 -4.61 -14.96
N ASP A 191 2.12 -5.59 -15.77
CA ASP A 191 3.00 -6.60 -16.35
C ASP A 191 3.80 -6.03 -17.51
N ALA A 192 3.17 -5.24 -18.39
CA ALA A 192 3.89 -4.50 -19.42
C ALA A 192 4.91 -3.53 -18.81
N LEU A 193 4.55 -2.83 -17.72
CA LEU A 193 5.48 -1.97 -16.99
C LEU A 193 6.67 -2.76 -16.42
N ALA A 194 6.38 -3.89 -15.78
CA ALA A 194 7.39 -4.79 -15.22
C ALA A 194 8.35 -5.34 -16.28
N ASN A 195 7.81 -5.76 -17.44
CA ASN A 195 8.56 -6.35 -18.54
C ASN A 195 9.36 -5.28 -19.33
N GLY A 196 8.76 -4.11 -19.56
CA GLY A 196 9.39 -3.00 -20.26
C GLY A 196 10.63 -2.46 -19.53
N ALA A 197 10.59 -2.43 -18.20
CA ALA A 197 11.75 -2.03 -17.40
C ALA A 197 12.95 -2.99 -17.56
N ALA A 198 12.70 -4.28 -17.79
CA ALA A 198 13.74 -5.26 -18.03
C ALA A 198 14.37 -5.13 -19.43
N ALA A 199 13.58 -4.73 -20.44
CA ALA A 199 14.09 -4.48 -21.80
C ALA A 199 14.85 -3.15 -21.90
N ALA A 200 14.40 -2.13 -21.16
CA ALA A 200 14.95 -0.77 -21.25
C ALA A 200 16.35 -0.62 -20.64
N SER A 201 16.89 -1.62 -19.95
CA SER A 201 18.27 -1.58 -19.42
C SER A 201 19.36 -1.64 -20.49
N GLY A 202 19.02 -1.90 -21.76
CA GLY A 202 19.97 -1.95 -22.88
C GLY A 202 20.02 -0.70 -23.78
N GLY A 203 19.06 0.22 -23.67
CA GLY A 203 18.97 1.42 -24.52
C GLY A 203 19.53 2.66 -23.83
N LYS A 204 19.99 3.67 -24.60
CA LYS A 204 20.31 5.01 -24.09
C LYS A 204 19.04 5.66 -23.52
N GLN A 205 18.69 5.34 -22.27
CA GLN A 205 17.56 5.96 -21.57
C GLN A 205 17.80 7.46 -21.50
N GLN A 206 16.85 8.25 -22.01
CA GLN A 206 16.75 9.65 -21.63
C GLN A 206 16.68 9.69 -20.11
N ARG A 207 17.67 10.32 -19.49
CA ARG A 207 17.76 10.48 -18.04
C ARG A 207 16.67 11.43 -17.59
N HIS A 208 15.46 10.92 -17.39
CA HIS A 208 14.43 11.68 -16.70
C HIS A 208 14.91 11.95 -15.28
N ARG A 209 14.97 13.24 -14.91
CA ARG A 209 15.24 13.65 -13.54
C ARG A 209 14.18 13.00 -12.63
N PRO A 210 14.56 12.36 -11.51
CA PRO A 210 13.57 11.77 -10.61
C PRO A 210 12.63 12.85 -10.10
N VAL A 211 11.33 12.55 -10.13
CA VAL A 211 10.29 13.53 -9.76
C VAL A 211 10.18 13.66 -8.23
N ALA A 212 10.26 12.53 -7.53
CA ALA A 212 10.26 12.48 -6.08
C ALA A 212 10.99 11.21 -5.59
N THR A 213 11.62 11.27 -4.41
CA THR A 213 12.27 10.11 -3.79
C THR A 213 11.40 9.57 -2.66
N VAL A 214 11.19 8.25 -2.62
CA VAL A 214 10.57 7.57 -1.48
C VAL A 214 11.65 7.29 -0.43
N ARG A 215 11.60 7.98 0.70
CA ARG A 215 12.61 7.87 1.76
C ARG A 215 12.16 6.87 2.82
N VAL A 216 13.04 5.93 3.17
CA VAL A 216 12.90 5.07 4.35
C VAL A 216 13.89 5.58 5.39
N ARG A 217 13.36 6.14 6.47
CA ARG A 217 14.16 6.81 7.51
C ARG A 217 14.91 5.80 8.36
N ASP A 218 15.82 6.32 9.18
CA ASP A 218 16.50 5.53 10.20
C ASP A 218 15.49 4.86 11.13
N ARG A 219 15.66 3.57 11.36
CA ARG A 219 14.81 2.77 12.26
C ARG A 219 14.69 3.38 13.66
N ALA A 220 15.77 3.96 14.19
CA ALA A 220 15.75 4.55 15.53
C ALA A 220 14.88 5.82 15.63
N THR A 221 14.70 6.52 14.50
CA THR A 221 13.92 7.78 14.45
C THR A 221 12.65 7.65 13.61
N ASP A 222 12.33 6.46 13.10
CA ASP A 222 11.13 6.27 12.30
C ASP A 222 9.88 6.37 13.17
N THR A 223 9.08 7.39 12.90
CA THR A 223 7.80 7.63 13.57
C THR A 223 6.61 6.94 12.89
N LEU A 224 6.81 6.24 11.76
CA LEU A 224 5.71 5.64 11.01
C LEU A 224 5.27 4.26 11.52
N ASN A 225 6.17 3.51 12.17
CA ASN A 225 5.83 2.23 12.79
C ASN A 225 6.41 2.10 14.20
N ALA A 226 5.55 2.19 15.20
CA ALA A 226 5.94 2.09 16.61
C ALA A 226 6.60 0.74 16.96
N PHE A 227 6.18 -0.36 16.33
CA PHE A 227 6.75 -1.70 16.57
C PHE A 227 8.19 -1.82 16.07
N ASP A 228 8.53 -1.12 14.98
CA ASP A 228 9.88 -1.16 14.43
C ASP A 228 10.83 -0.24 15.21
N ARG A 229 10.30 0.90 15.66
CA ARG A 229 11.02 1.92 16.44
C ARG A 229 11.39 1.45 17.84
N ASP A 230 10.41 0.96 18.58
CA ASP A 230 10.58 0.54 19.97
C ASP A 230 9.84 -0.78 20.24
N PRO A 231 10.42 -1.92 19.78
CA PRO A 231 9.78 -3.22 19.92
C PRO A 231 9.60 -3.63 21.38
N ALA A 232 10.50 -3.18 22.28
CA ALA A 232 10.43 -3.51 23.70
C ALA A 232 9.26 -2.79 24.37
N LEU A 233 9.12 -1.47 24.18
CA LEU A 233 7.98 -0.71 24.66
C LEU A 233 6.67 -1.25 24.10
N MET A 234 6.61 -1.48 22.78
CA MET A 234 5.39 -2.02 22.17
C MET A 234 5.05 -3.42 22.70
N SER A 235 6.04 -4.27 22.94
CA SER A 235 5.81 -5.57 23.57
C SER A 235 5.26 -5.40 24.99
N SER A 236 5.81 -4.47 25.77
CA SER A 236 5.33 -4.18 27.13
C SER A 236 3.88 -3.69 27.13
N LEU A 237 3.53 -2.74 26.25
CA LEU A 237 2.18 -2.21 26.13
C LEU A 237 1.18 -3.28 25.68
N VAL A 238 1.57 -4.17 24.76
CA VAL A 238 0.72 -5.28 24.34
C VAL A 238 0.53 -6.29 25.48
N SER A 239 1.60 -6.64 26.19
CA SER A 239 1.53 -7.51 27.38
C SER A 239 0.58 -6.94 28.44
N GLU A 240 0.70 -5.64 28.77
CA GLU A 240 -0.19 -4.99 29.74
C GLU A 240 -1.68 -5.12 29.34
N VAL A 241 -1.99 -4.92 28.06
CA VAL A 241 -3.37 -5.09 27.56
C VAL A 241 -3.82 -6.54 27.62
N VAL A 242 -2.98 -7.49 27.19
CA VAL A 242 -3.30 -8.92 27.15
C VAL A 242 -3.48 -9.49 28.56
N ASP A 243 -2.68 -9.04 29.52
CA ASP A 243 -2.75 -9.48 30.92
C ASP A 243 -3.87 -8.78 31.71
N SER A 244 -4.53 -7.78 31.12
CA SER A 244 -5.60 -7.05 31.80
C SER A 244 -6.81 -7.96 32.07
N PRO A 245 -7.47 -7.86 33.25
CA PRO A 245 -8.66 -8.67 33.57
C PRO A 245 -9.79 -8.53 32.55
N ARG A 246 -9.92 -7.34 31.95
CA ARG A 246 -10.91 -7.07 30.92
C ARG A 246 -10.63 -7.85 29.65
N PHE A 247 -9.38 -7.87 29.16
CA PHE A 247 -9.01 -8.62 27.97
C PHE A 247 -9.18 -10.11 28.22
N LEU A 248 -8.63 -10.64 29.31
CA LEU A 248 -8.71 -12.06 29.65
C LEU A 248 -10.16 -12.56 29.69
N ARG A 249 -11.07 -11.79 30.28
CA ARG A 249 -12.50 -12.13 30.33
C ARG A 249 -13.16 -12.11 28.94
N ILE A 250 -12.92 -11.07 28.15
CA ILE A 250 -13.56 -10.92 26.83
C ILE A 250 -13.03 -11.96 25.84
N ASP A 251 -11.71 -12.11 25.77
CA ASP A 251 -11.05 -13.06 24.87
C ASP A 251 -11.32 -14.50 25.30
N GLY A 252 -11.31 -14.80 26.61
CA GLY A 252 -11.68 -16.11 27.13
C GLY A 252 -13.13 -16.50 26.81
N ALA A 253 -14.06 -15.54 26.90
CA ALA A 253 -15.45 -15.78 26.50
C ALA A 253 -15.60 -16.08 24.98
N ALA A 254 -14.63 -15.68 24.16
CA ALA A 254 -14.60 -15.96 22.73
C ALA A 254 -13.99 -17.33 22.38
N ALA A 255 -13.45 -18.09 23.36
CA ALA A 255 -12.81 -19.39 23.11
C ALA A 255 -13.70 -20.39 22.34
N PRO A 256 -15.02 -20.55 22.62
CA PRO A 256 -15.85 -21.44 21.83
C PRO A 256 -16.01 -21.01 20.37
N LEU A 257 -16.02 -19.70 20.11
CA LEU A 257 -16.04 -19.16 18.74
C LEU A 257 -14.70 -19.38 18.04
N ALA A 258 -13.59 -19.13 18.74
CA ALA A 258 -12.24 -19.34 18.24
C ALA A 258 -12.00 -20.80 17.86
N ALA A 259 -12.44 -21.75 18.70
CA ALA A 259 -12.35 -23.18 18.41
C ALA A 259 -13.12 -23.57 17.13
N ARG A 260 -14.36 -23.08 16.97
CA ARG A 260 -15.12 -23.31 15.73
C ARG A 260 -14.45 -22.70 14.51
N LEU A 261 -13.90 -21.50 14.64
CA LEU A 261 -13.19 -20.83 13.55
C LEU A 261 -11.92 -21.60 13.17
N ALA A 262 -11.17 -22.11 14.15
CA ALA A 262 -9.99 -22.93 13.91
C ALA A 262 -10.30 -24.26 13.19
N ASN A 263 -11.51 -24.82 13.33
CA ASN A 263 -11.93 -25.97 12.53
C ASN A 263 -12.03 -25.65 11.03
N HIS A 264 -12.33 -24.40 10.67
CA HIS A 264 -12.37 -23.94 9.28
C HIS A 264 -11.03 -23.39 8.79
N LEU A 265 -10.25 -22.79 9.69
CA LEU A 265 -8.96 -22.18 9.42
C LEU A 265 -7.91 -22.80 10.37
N PRO A 266 -7.47 -24.05 10.11
CA PRO A 266 -6.60 -24.78 11.02
C PRO A 266 -5.26 -24.08 11.30
N GLY A 267 -4.80 -23.20 10.40
CA GLY A 267 -3.64 -22.36 10.63
C GLY A 267 -3.78 -21.39 11.82
N LEU A 268 -4.99 -21.14 12.33
CA LEU A 268 -5.20 -20.30 13.51
C LEU A 268 -4.82 -21.00 14.82
N ALA A 269 -5.06 -22.30 14.96
CA ALA A 269 -4.79 -23.05 16.20
C ALA A 269 -3.30 -23.38 16.39
N GLY A 270 -2.55 -23.54 15.30
CA GLY A 270 -1.12 -23.89 15.34
C GLY A 270 -0.15 -22.71 15.24
N CYS A 271 -0.66 -21.48 15.16
CA CYS A 271 0.20 -20.31 15.00
C CYS A 271 0.94 -19.98 16.31
N LYS A 272 2.27 -19.97 16.28
CA LYS A 272 3.08 -19.38 17.37
C LYS A 272 2.61 -17.94 17.61
N GLN A 273 2.02 -17.71 18.78
CA GLN A 273 1.57 -16.40 19.20
C GLN A 273 2.74 -15.67 19.88
N ALA A 274 2.91 -14.39 19.57
CA ALA A 274 3.84 -13.55 20.31
C ALA A 274 3.35 -13.30 21.74
N PHE A 275 2.03 -13.26 21.92
CA PHE A 275 1.35 -13.08 23.19
C PHE A 275 0.27 -14.17 23.31
N PRO A 276 0.29 -15.01 24.35
CA PRO A 276 -0.75 -16.01 24.57
C PRO A 276 -2.13 -15.37 24.69
N SER A 277 -3.11 -15.94 24.01
CA SER A 277 -4.52 -15.52 24.06
C SER A 277 -5.37 -16.61 24.71
N PRO A 278 -6.22 -16.28 25.71
CA PRO A 278 -7.20 -17.22 26.29
C PRO A 278 -8.10 -17.91 25.26
N SER A 279 -8.43 -17.25 24.15
CA SER A 279 -9.23 -17.83 23.06
C SER A 279 -8.49 -18.91 22.26
N GLY A 280 -7.16 -18.99 22.41
CA GLY A 280 -6.30 -19.94 21.70
C GLY A 280 -5.95 -19.53 20.27
N ILE A 281 -6.43 -18.39 19.76
CA ILE A 281 -6.12 -17.91 18.40
C ILE A 281 -5.64 -16.45 18.40
N ASN A 282 -5.01 -16.04 17.30
CA ASN A 282 -4.66 -14.65 17.09
C ASN A 282 -5.71 -13.98 16.19
N TRP A 283 -6.60 -13.17 16.78
CA TRP A 283 -7.66 -12.46 16.07
C TRP A 283 -7.17 -11.50 14.98
N ILE A 284 -5.94 -10.98 15.10
CA ILE A 284 -5.34 -10.13 14.05
C ILE A 284 -5.12 -10.95 12.78
N HIS A 285 -4.64 -12.19 12.89
CA HIS A 285 -4.46 -13.06 11.72
C HIS A 285 -5.81 -13.44 11.09
N ALA A 286 -6.83 -13.74 11.91
CA ALA A 286 -8.17 -14.03 11.41
C ALA A 286 -8.77 -12.83 10.66
N ALA A 287 -8.71 -11.63 11.26
CA ALA A 287 -9.20 -10.40 10.63
C ALA A 287 -8.46 -10.09 9.33
N ASP A 288 -7.13 -10.23 9.34
CA ASP A 288 -6.28 -10.04 8.16
C ASP A 288 -6.68 -10.93 6.99
N HIS A 289 -6.93 -12.22 7.27
CA HIS A 289 -7.37 -13.18 6.27
C HIS A 289 -8.71 -12.79 5.63
N PHE A 290 -9.72 -12.47 6.44
CA PHE A 290 -11.04 -12.10 5.92
C PHE A 290 -11.04 -10.78 5.16
N VAL A 291 -10.33 -9.76 5.65
CA VAL A 291 -10.24 -8.46 4.96
C VAL A 291 -9.57 -8.62 3.61
N CYS A 292 -8.45 -9.33 3.54
CA CYS A 292 -7.75 -9.59 2.27
C CYS A 292 -8.63 -10.37 1.28
N ARG A 293 -9.39 -11.37 1.74
CA ARG A 293 -10.30 -12.13 0.86
C ARG A 293 -11.48 -11.31 0.37
N SER A 294 -12.13 -10.59 1.28
CA SER A 294 -13.24 -9.69 0.96
C SER A 294 -12.83 -8.66 -0.09
N SER A 295 -11.64 -8.07 0.08
CA SER A 295 -11.13 -7.08 -0.87
C SER A 295 -10.78 -7.67 -2.23
N HIS A 296 -10.65 -9.00 -2.39
CA HIS A 296 -10.37 -9.65 -3.67
C HIS A 296 -11.54 -10.48 -4.21
N GLY A 297 -12.72 -10.40 -3.57
CA GLY A 297 -13.89 -11.19 -3.99
C GLY A 297 -13.70 -12.70 -3.81
N VAL A 298 -12.82 -13.11 -2.90
CA VAL A 298 -12.55 -14.52 -2.62
C VAL A 298 -13.53 -15.00 -1.55
N PRO A 299 -14.31 -16.07 -1.78
CA PRO A 299 -15.16 -16.65 -0.75
C PRO A 299 -14.36 -17.05 0.49
N TYR A 300 -14.94 -16.83 1.67
CA TYR A 300 -14.28 -17.10 2.94
C TYR A 300 -13.96 -18.59 3.17
N SER A 301 -14.75 -19.48 2.59
CA SER A 301 -14.56 -20.94 2.66
C SER A 301 -13.63 -21.50 1.57
N SER A 302 -13.16 -20.70 0.62
CA SER A 302 -12.27 -21.23 -0.42
C SER A 302 -10.97 -21.76 0.19
N TYR A 303 -10.49 -22.90 -0.31
CA TYR A 303 -9.23 -23.54 0.07
C TYR A 303 -9.18 -24.12 1.50
N THR A 304 -10.30 -24.13 2.25
CA THR A 304 -10.38 -24.88 3.52
C THR A 304 -10.53 -26.37 3.21
N ASP A 305 -9.86 -27.26 3.95
CA ASP A 305 -9.85 -28.71 3.71
C ASP A 305 -11.28 -29.33 3.63
N SER A 306 -12.26 -28.74 4.33
CA SER A 306 -13.67 -29.15 4.27
C SER A 306 -14.31 -29.00 2.88
N ALA A 307 -13.79 -28.12 2.02
CA ALA A 307 -14.28 -27.88 0.68
C ALA A 307 -13.78 -28.92 -0.35
N MET A 308 -12.85 -29.80 0.04
CA MET A 308 -12.31 -30.88 -0.80
C MET A 308 -12.92 -32.25 -0.48
N ALA A 309 -13.78 -32.34 0.55
CA ALA A 309 -14.37 -33.59 1.05
C ALA A 309 -15.80 -33.85 0.54
N GLY A 310 -16.29 -33.06 -0.42
CA GLY A 310 -17.59 -33.26 -1.09
C GLY A 310 -17.47 -32.93 -2.57
#